data_AF-A0A9W9Z7K0-F1
#
_entry.id   AF-A0A9W9Z7K0-F1
#
_cell.length_a   1.000
_cell.length_b   1.000
_cell.length_c   1.000
_cell.angle_alpha   90.00
_cell.angle_beta   90.00
_cell.angle_gamma   90.00
#
_symmetry.space_group_name_H-M   'P 1'
#
loop_
_entity.id
_entity.type
_entity.pdbx_description
1 polymer ?
#
loop_
_entity_poly.entity_id
_entity_poly.type
_entity_poly.pdbx_seq_one_letter_code
_entity_poly.pdbx_strand_id
1 'polypeptide(L)'
;MSPHYFKPIHFDGPDPSYEIKPGDEEKAKQFLPTPDVDGNDQYQVLSWDMEPGDCIVFHMKTVHGAHGNNLPTPRRAFSTRWLGDDAVKEDRPWMNLPPSHAMENLKLGDKLVDSGAFPVVWNLG
;
A
#
# COMPACT_ATOMS: atom_id res chain seq x y z
N MET A 1 11.49 0.46 -19.26
CA MET A 1 11.13 1.75 -18.63
C MET A 1 11.26 1.56 -17.12
N SER A 2 11.89 2.49 -16.40
CA SER A 2 11.87 2.45 -14.93
C SER A 2 10.43 2.63 -14.46
N PRO A 3 9.97 1.91 -13.42
CA PRO A 3 8.64 2.11 -12.88
C PRO A 3 8.51 3.54 -12.35
N HIS A 4 7.42 4.22 -12.70
CA HIS A 4 7.02 5.45 -12.02
C HIS A 4 6.43 5.08 -10.66
N TYR A 5 6.84 5.80 -9.61
CA TYR A 5 6.25 5.68 -8.29
C TYR A 5 5.48 6.94 -7.95
N PHE A 6 4.29 6.76 -7.38
CA PHE A 6 3.42 7.85 -6.98
C PHE A 6 3.51 8.09 -5.48
N LYS A 7 3.35 9.35 -5.06
CA LYS A 7 3.26 9.73 -3.66
C LYS A 7 1.97 9.14 -3.08
N PRO A 8 2.03 8.42 -1.94
CA PRO A 8 0.83 7.91 -1.32
C PRO A 8 -0.05 9.09 -0.87
N ILE A 9 -1.37 8.91 -0.97
CA ILE A 9 -2.34 9.89 -0.52
C ILE A 9 -3.22 9.34 0.61
N HIS A 10 -3.47 10.13 1.65
CA HIS A 10 -4.36 9.83 2.75
C HIS A 10 -5.82 10.01 2.30
N PHE A 11 -6.71 9.17 2.84
CA PHE A 11 -8.13 9.19 2.50
C PHE A 11 -8.91 10.27 3.24
N ASP A 12 -8.38 10.74 4.38
CA ASP A 12 -9.00 11.73 5.25
C ASP A 12 -8.12 12.98 5.38
N GLY A 13 -8.64 14.17 5.02
CA GLY A 13 -8.03 15.45 5.37
C GLY A 13 -7.82 16.43 4.20
N PRO A 14 -7.59 17.72 4.50
CA PRO A 14 -7.38 18.77 3.49
C PRO A 14 -5.99 18.70 2.82
N ASP A 15 -5.01 18.05 3.47
CA ASP A 15 -3.72 17.71 2.87
C ASP A 15 -3.66 16.19 2.69
N PRO A 16 -3.80 15.70 1.45
CA PRO A 16 -3.85 14.28 1.20
C PRO A 16 -2.46 13.66 1.25
N SER A 17 -1.35 14.35 1.53
CA SER A 17 -0.03 13.73 1.46
C SER A 17 0.41 13.06 2.78
N TYR A 18 1.05 11.90 2.69
CA TYR A 18 1.70 11.30 3.87
C TYR A 18 2.86 12.19 4.35
N GLU A 19 3.05 12.26 5.66
CA GLU A 19 4.20 12.90 6.26
C GLU A 19 5.51 12.26 5.77
N ILE A 20 6.39 13.11 5.24
CA ILE A 20 7.74 12.74 4.82
C ILE A 20 8.62 12.66 6.08
N LYS A 21 9.40 11.59 6.21
CA LYS A 21 10.37 11.46 7.30
C LYS A 21 11.38 12.62 7.22
N PRO A 22 11.73 13.26 8.34
CA PRO A 22 12.76 14.32 8.33
C PRO A 22 14.06 13.84 7.68
N GLY A 23 14.55 14.57 6.66
CA GLY A 23 15.77 14.24 5.92
C GLY A 23 15.56 13.40 4.65
N ASP A 24 14.33 12.94 4.38
CA ASP A 24 13.98 12.18 3.16
C ASP A 24 13.32 13.04 2.06
N GLU A 25 13.37 14.38 2.16
CA GLU A 25 12.67 15.29 1.25
C GLU A 25 13.14 15.15 -0.21
N GLU A 26 14.45 15.00 -0.44
CA GLU A 26 15.00 14.77 -1.79
C GLU A 26 14.60 13.41 -2.35
N LYS A 27 14.52 12.39 -1.48
CA LYS A 27 14.05 11.05 -1.86
C LYS A 27 12.57 11.09 -2.24
N ALA A 28 11.76 11.87 -1.53
CA ALA A 28 10.34 12.06 -1.83
C ALA A 28 10.09 12.79 -3.17
N LYS A 29 11.01 13.63 -3.65
CA LYS A 29 10.91 14.31 -4.96
C LYS A 29 10.98 13.34 -6.14
N GLN A 30 11.48 12.13 -5.96
CA GLN A 30 11.52 11.09 -7.00
C GLN A 30 10.14 10.49 -7.29
N PHE A 31 9.14 10.78 -6.44
CA PHE A 31 7.78 10.28 -6.56
C PHE A 31 6.87 11.31 -7.21
N LEU A 32 6.09 10.87 -8.19
CA LEU A 32 5.11 11.70 -8.89
C LEU A 32 3.87 11.95 -8.03
N PRO A 33 3.16 13.08 -8.20
CA PRO A 33 1.84 13.23 -7.61
C PRO A 33 0.90 12.14 -8.14
N THR A 34 0.04 11.61 -7.26
CA THR A 34 -1.01 10.65 -7.67
C THR A 34 -1.89 11.32 -8.72
N PRO A 35 -2.14 10.69 -9.88
CA PRO A 35 -3.01 11.26 -10.90
C PRO A 35 -4.44 11.40 -10.39
N ASP A 36 -5.16 12.38 -10.91
CA ASP A 36 -6.61 12.48 -10.72
C ASP A 36 -7.29 11.34 -11.50
N VAL A 37 -7.62 10.25 -10.79
CA VAL A 37 -8.26 9.07 -11.37
C VAL A 37 -9.77 9.23 -11.54
N ASP A 38 -10.39 10.13 -10.78
CA ASP A 38 -11.83 10.33 -10.77
C ASP A 38 -12.27 11.39 -11.82
N GLY A 39 -11.44 12.41 -12.05
CA GLY A 39 -11.70 13.48 -13.02
C GLY A 39 -11.16 13.23 -14.43
N ASN A 40 -10.50 12.09 -14.68
CA ASN A 40 -9.81 11.82 -15.94
C ASN A 40 -10.34 10.57 -16.65
N ASP A 41 -10.99 10.79 -17.80
CA ASP A 41 -11.67 9.78 -18.60
C ASP A 41 -10.74 8.75 -19.26
N GLN A 42 -9.42 9.01 -19.29
CA GLN A 42 -8.44 8.05 -19.81
C GLN A 42 -8.27 6.83 -18.89
N TYR A 43 -8.68 6.93 -17.62
CA TYR A 43 -8.56 5.85 -16.65
C TYR A 43 -9.89 5.13 -16.49
N GLN A 44 -9.89 3.80 -16.66
CA GLN A 44 -11.03 2.98 -16.33
C GLN A 44 -10.97 2.58 -14.86
N VAL A 45 -11.87 3.13 -14.05
CA VAL A 45 -12.07 2.71 -12.67
C VAL A 45 -13.01 1.51 -12.64
N LEU A 46 -12.57 0.43 -11.99
CA LEU A 46 -13.38 -0.77 -11.78
C LEU A 46 -13.92 -0.78 -10.35
N SER A 47 -15.22 -1.05 -10.20
CA SER A 47 -15.91 -1.14 -8.91
C SER A 47 -16.97 -2.23 -8.96
N TRP A 48 -17.28 -2.79 -7.78
CA TRP A 48 -18.24 -3.88 -7.63
C TRP A 48 -19.07 -3.66 -6.37
N ASP A 49 -20.35 -4.04 -6.44
CA ASP A 49 -21.15 -4.27 -5.25
C ASP A 49 -20.66 -5.57 -4.59
N MET A 50 -20.51 -5.53 -3.25
CA MET A 50 -19.88 -6.61 -2.47
C MET A 50 -20.83 -7.09 -1.38
N GLU A 51 -20.98 -8.40 -1.24
CA GLU A 51 -21.71 -9.05 -0.16
C GLU A 51 -20.75 -9.59 0.93
N PRO A 52 -21.22 -9.82 2.17
CA PRO A 52 -20.41 -10.46 3.20
C PRO A 52 -19.91 -11.84 2.75
N GLY A 53 -18.59 -11.97 2.59
CA GLY A 53 -17.93 -13.19 2.11
C GLY A 53 -17.17 -12.98 0.80
N ASP A 54 -17.53 -11.95 0.03
CA ASP A 54 -16.81 -11.59 -1.18
C ASP A 54 -15.43 -11.00 -0.86
N CYS A 55 -14.48 -11.21 -1.78
CA CYS A 55 -13.13 -10.67 -1.66
C CYS A 55 -12.62 -10.11 -2.98
N ILE A 56 -11.84 -9.03 -2.87
CA ILE A 56 -11.07 -8.46 -3.99
C ILE A 56 -9.60 -8.71 -3.69
N VAL A 57 -8.92 -9.38 -4.61
CA VAL A 57 -7.47 -9.58 -4.57
C VAL A 57 -6.85 -8.77 -5.69
N PHE A 58 -5.88 -7.93 -5.36
CA PHE A 58 -5.21 -7.06 -6.31
C PHE A 58 -3.71 -6.98 -6.00
N HIS A 59 -2.94 -6.64 -7.03
CA HIS A 59 -1.49 -6.49 -6.91
C HIS A 59 -1.14 -5.22 -6.11
N MET A 60 -0.08 -5.24 -5.29
CA MET A 60 0.33 -4.10 -4.44
C MET A 60 0.65 -2.80 -5.22
N LYS A 61 0.83 -2.90 -6.54
CA LYS A 61 1.07 -1.77 -7.45
C LYS A 61 -0.21 -1.20 -8.08
N THR A 62 -1.37 -1.80 -7.81
CA THR A 62 -2.65 -1.30 -8.31
C THR A 62 -3.07 -0.07 -7.52
N VAL A 63 -3.35 1.03 -8.22
CA VAL A 63 -4.00 2.20 -7.62
C VAL A 63 -5.41 1.78 -7.19
N HIS A 64 -5.75 2.00 -5.92
CA HIS A 64 -7.02 1.61 -5.35
C HIS A 64 -7.44 2.60 -4.28
N GLY A 65 -8.74 2.70 -4.06
CA GLY A 65 -9.33 3.53 -3.03
C GLY A 65 -10.72 3.02 -2.69
N ALA A 66 -11.41 3.73 -1.79
CA ALA A 66 -12.78 3.43 -1.44
C ALA A 66 -13.56 4.72 -1.28
N HIS A 67 -14.80 4.73 -1.79
CA HIS A 67 -15.74 5.82 -1.52
C HIS A 67 -16.09 5.89 -0.03
N GLY A 68 -16.49 7.09 0.41
CA GLY A 68 -17.04 7.34 1.73
C GLY A 68 -18.28 6.47 2.01
N ASN A 69 -18.49 6.12 3.28
CA ASN A 69 -19.64 5.32 3.69
C ASN A 69 -20.88 6.20 3.85
N ASN A 70 -21.81 6.11 2.90
CA ASN A 70 -23.08 6.85 2.93
C ASN A 70 -24.23 6.06 3.60
N LEU A 71 -23.94 4.91 4.22
CA LEU A 71 -24.93 4.08 4.90
C LEU A 71 -25.09 4.49 6.37
N PRO A 72 -26.27 4.26 6.99
CA PRO A 72 -26.48 4.51 8.42
C PRO A 72 -25.71 3.54 9.32
N THR A 73 -25.10 2.50 8.75
CA THR A 73 -24.35 1.47 9.46
C THR A 73 -22.86 1.50 9.08
N PRO A 74 -21.93 1.19 10.00
CA PRO A 74 -20.52 1.10 9.67
C PRO A 74 -20.20 0.01 8.64
N ARG A 75 -19.38 0.34 7.64
CA ARG A 75 -18.72 -0.64 6.78
C ARG A 75 -17.48 -1.20 7.50
N ARG A 76 -17.38 -2.53 7.60
CA ARG A 76 -16.19 -3.22 8.13
C ARG A 76 -15.56 -4.04 7.02
N ALA A 77 -14.23 -3.98 6.92
CA ALA A 77 -13.45 -4.79 6.01
C ALA A 77 -12.24 -5.36 6.76
N PHE A 78 -11.83 -6.56 6.38
CA PHE A 78 -10.58 -7.18 6.83
C PHE A 78 -9.63 -7.26 5.64
N SER A 79 -8.40 -6.79 5.81
CA SER A 79 -7.38 -6.83 4.76
C SER A 79 -6.14 -7.54 5.24
N THR A 80 -5.59 -8.38 4.37
CA THR A 80 -4.29 -9.04 4.56
C THR A 80 -3.36 -8.66 3.43
N ARG A 81 -2.06 -8.58 3.70
CA ARG A 81 -1.03 -8.33 2.69
C ARG A 81 -0.15 -9.56 2.60
N TRP A 82 0.06 -10.06 1.39
CA TRP A 82 0.90 -11.23 1.13
C TRP A 82 2.13 -10.79 0.36
N LEU A 83 3.24 -11.46 0.62
CA LEU A 83 4.55 -11.16 0.05
C LEU A 83 5.03 -12.42 -0.68
N GLY A 84 5.69 -12.22 -1.82
CA GLY A 84 6.39 -13.30 -2.52
C GLY A 84 7.80 -13.51 -1.96
N ASP A 85 8.44 -14.59 -2.41
CA ASP A 85 9.81 -14.96 -2.04
C ASP A 85 10.87 -13.94 -2.46
N ASP A 86 10.50 -13.02 -3.35
CA ASP A 86 11.32 -11.91 -3.86
C ASP A 86 11.16 -10.61 -3.06
N ALA A 87 10.31 -10.59 -2.04
CA ALA A 87 10.10 -9.41 -1.21
C ALA A 87 11.33 -9.11 -0.32
N VAL A 88 11.81 -7.87 -0.38
CA VAL A 88 12.95 -7.40 0.40
C VAL A 88 12.60 -6.21 1.28
N LYS A 89 13.34 -6.04 2.37
CA LYS A 89 13.25 -4.84 3.20
C LYS A 89 13.78 -3.65 2.43
N GLU A 90 12.98 -2.60 2.40
CA GLU A 90 13.30 -1.36 1.71
C GLU A 90 12.97 -0.16 2.60
N ASP A 91 13.59 0.97 2.31
CA ASP A 91 13.32 2.23 2.98
C ASP A 91 12.59 3.20 2.04
N ARG A 92 11.49 3.75 2.54
CA ARG A 92 10.60 4.66 1.82
C ARG A 92 10.50 5.99 2.57
N PRO A 93 10.33 7.12 1.84
CA PRO A 93 10.44 8.46 2.43
C PRO A 93 9.25 8.86 3.30
N TRP A 94 8.15 8.12 3.29
CA TRP A 94 6.98 8.38 4.14
C TRP A 94 7.06 7.63 5.47
N MET A 95 6.46 8.19 6.52
CA MET A 95 6.25 7.49 7.80
C MET A 95 5.45 6.21 7.54
N ASN A 96 6.12 5.07 7.61
CA ASN A 96 5.43 3.79 7.69
C ASN A 96 4.86 3.64 9.10
N LEU A 97 3.76 2.90 9.23
CA LEU A 97 3.35 2.33 10.52
C LEU A 97 4.58 1.81 11.26
N PRO A 98 4.65 1.95 12.60
CA PRO A 98 5.83 1.55 13.35
C PRO A 98 6.22 0.12 12.95
N PRO A 99 7.50 -0.12 12.62
CA PRO A 99 7.93 -1.45 12.21
C PRO A 99 7.50 -2.43 13.28
N SER A 100 6.85 -3.53 12.90
CA SER A 100 6.59 -4.61 13.86
C SER A 100 7.91 -4.98 14.51
N HIS A 101 7.91 -5.26 15.82
CA HIS A 101 9.11 -5.70 16.55
C HIS A 101 9.87 -6.81 15.81
N ALA A 102 9.15 -7.69 15.12
CA ALA A 102 9.70 -8.76 14.28
C ALA A 102 10.60 -8.29 13.13
N MET A 103 10.59 -7.01 12.75
CA MET A 103 11.39 -6.44 11.66
C MET A 103 12.57 -5.58 12.15
N GLU A 104 12.78 -5.44 13.45
CA GLU A 104 13.81 -4.53 14.01
C GLU A 104 15.24 -4.86 13.55
N ASN A 105 15.53 -6.14 13.33
CA ASN A 105 16.87 -6.61 12.95
C ASN A 105 17.10 -6.69 11.44
N LEU A 106 16.11 -6.32 10.62
CA LEU A 106 16.21 -6.40 9.15
C LEU A 106 16.95 -5.20 8.57
N LYS A 107 17.97 -5.50 7.77
CA LYS A 107 18.74 -4.53 6.99
C LYS A 107 18.09 -4.32 5.62
N LEU A 108 18.43 -3.22 4.97
CA LEU A 108 17.99 -2.96 3.60
C LEU A 108 18.49 -4.05 2.66
N GLY A 109 17.59 -4.56 1.82
CA GLY A 109 17.85 -5.67 0.90
C GLY A 109 17.65 -7.05 1.51
N ASP A 110 17.47 -7.20 2.82
CA ASP A 110 17.20 -8.50 3.43
C ASP A 110 15.88 -9.07 2.93
N LYS A 111 15.86 -10.36 2.59
CA LYS A 111 14.65 -11.07 2.18
C LYS A 111 13.68 -11.17 3.34
N LEU A 112 12.45 -10.73 3.12
CA LEU A 112 11.42 -10.73 4.15
C LEU A 112 10.96 -12.15 4.50
N VAL A 113 10.92 -13.06 3.53
CA VAL A 113 10.53 -14.46 3.76
C VAL A 113 11.51 -15.23 4.65
N ASP A 114 12.80 -14.90 4.56
CA ASP A 114 13.86 -15.57 5.34
C ASP A 114 13.97 -15.02 6.78
N SER A 115 13.28 -13.92 7.08
CA SER A 115 13.37 -13.23 8.37
C SER A 115 12.68 -13.95 9.53
N GLY A 116 11.73 -14.85 9.23
CA GLY A 116 10.80 -15.41 10.21
C GLY A 116 9.79 -14.40 10.78
N ALA A 117 9.80 -13.15 10.31
CA ALA A 117 8.89 -12.09 10.76
C ALA A 117 7.46 -12.25 10.21
N PHE A 118 7.32 -12.99 9.11
CA PHE A 118 6.05 -13.21 8.43
C PHE A 118 5.72 -14.71 8.40
N PRO A 119 4.49 -15.12 8.74
CA PRO A 119 4.10 -16.52 8.68
C PRO A 119 4.01 -17.00 7.22
N VAL A 120 4.53 -18.21 6.96
CA VAL A 120 4.38 -18.88 5.66
C VAL A 120 2.97 -19.44 5.55
N VAL A 121 2.22 -19.03 4.53
CA VAL A 121 0.84 -19.47 4.27
C VAL A 121 0.71 -20.45 3.10
N TRP A 122 1.71 -20.50 2.23
CA TRP A 122 1.73 -21.36 1.05
C TRP A 122 3.17 -21.67 0.62
N ASN A 123 3.42 -22.89 0.13
CA ASN A 123 4.67 -23.26 -0.53
C ASN A 123 4.35 -24.22 -1.69
N LEU A 124 5.03 -24.06 -2.82
CA LEU A 124 4.93 -25.01 -3.93
C LEU A 124 5.80 -26.22 -3.58
N GLY A 125 5.17 -27.38 -3.35
CA GLY A 125 5.87 -28.63 -3.08
C GLY A 125 6.67 -29.17 -4.26
#